data_AF-A0A525L6H5-F1
#
_entry.id   AF-A0A525L6H5-F1
#
_cell.length_a   1.000
_cell.length_b   1.000
_cell.length_c   1.000
_cell.angle_alpha   90.00
_cell.angle_beta   90.00
_cell.angle_gamma   90.00
#
_symmetry.space_group_name_H-M   'P 1'
#
loop_
_entity.id
_entity.type
_entity.pdbx_description
1 polymer ?
#
loop_
_entity_poly.entity_id
_entity_poly.type
_entity_poly.pdbx_seq_one_letter_code
_entity_poly.pdbx_strand_id
1 'polypeptide(L)'
;MMTWSQSLIKLATYEVEMLQKRLAEVRDRKQAAEMKLAMLEAEGLAEMSRADLDPMAGLYRVAFMAALRDRKEMARAEIAGIELEEQGARDALAAAFEEQKKYEQVAEQQRLLELKELARRETAAMDELGLRKAAR
;
A
#
# COMPACT_ATOMS: atom_id res chain seq x y z
N MET A 1 0.09 -25.26 -20.27
CA MET A 1 0.64 -25.49 -18.92
C MET A 1 1.22 -24.15 -18.48
N MET A 2 0.88 -23.63 -17.29
CA MET A 2 1.45 -22.33 -16.86
C MET A 2 2.95 -22.43 -16.68
N THR A 3 3.69 -21.41 -17.11
CA THR A 3 5.12 -21.34 -16.86
C THR A 3 5.39 -20.99 -15.39
N TRP A 4 6.59 -21.32 -14.91
CA TRP A 4 7.01 -20.93 -13.56
C TRP A 4 6.99 -19.40 -13.38
N SER A 5 7.38 -18.66 -14.42
CA SER A 5 7.40 -17.19 -14.43
C SER A 5 6.00 -16.59 -14.32
N GLN A 6 5.01 -17.15 -15.01
CA GLN A 6 3.60 -16.77 -14.86
C GLN A 6 3.07 -17.05 -13.44
N SER A 7 3.54 -18.14 -12.82
CA SER A 7 3.13 -18.49 -11.46
C SER A 7 3.69 -17.51 -10.42
N LEU A 8 4.96 -17.10 -10.57
CA LEU A 8 5.57 -16.09 -9.69
C LEU A 8 4.94 -14.71 -9.85
N ILE A 9 4.67 -14.28 -11.09
CA ILE A 9 3.96 -13.01 -11.33
C ILE A 9 2.60 -13.03 -10.61
N LYS A 10 1.84 -14.12 -10.74
CA LYS A 10 0.54 -14.25 -10.08
C LYS A 10 0.64 -14.18 -8.55
N LEU A 11 1.64 -14.84 -7.96
CA LEU A 11 1.89 -14.77 -6.51
C LEU A 11 2.26 -13.35 -6.07
N ALA A 12 3.16 -12.68 -6.79
CA ALA A 12 3.57 -11.31 -6.49
C ALA A 12 2.42 -10.32 -6.64
N THR A 13 1.57 -10.49 -7.66
CA THR A 13 0.35 -9.68 -7.83
C THR A 13 -0.57 -9.84 -6.62
N TYR A 14 -0.79 -11.06 -6.16
CA TYR A 14 -1.62 -11.32 -4.96
C TYR A 14 -1.01 -10.68 -3.70
N GLU A 15 0.31 -10.74 -3.53
CA GLU A 15 1.01 -10.09 -2.42
C GLU A 15 0.81 -8.57 -2.44
N VAL A 16 0.97 -7.94 -3.61
CA VAL A 16 0.70 -6.51 -3.79
C VAL A 16 -0.75 -6.16 -3.43
N GLU A 17 -1.73 -6.93 -3.89
CA GLU A 17 -3.15 -6.73 -3.56
C GLU A 17 -3.40 -6.81 -2.05
N MET A 18 -2.79 -7.79 -1.38
CA MET A 18 -2.90 -7.95 0.08
C MET A 18 -2.28 -6.76 0.82
N LEU A 19 -1.11 -6.29 0.39
CA LEU A 19 -0.44 -5.13 0.99
C LEU A 19 -1.19 -3.82 0.74
N GLN A 20 -1.81 -3.65 -0.44
CA GLN A 20 -2.70 -2.52 -0.71
C GLN A 20 -3.90 -2.51 0.23
N LYS A 21 -4.53 -3.68 0.44
CA LYS A 21 -5.62 -3.83 1.40
C LYS A 21 -5.17 -3.47 2.81
N ARG A 22 -4.00 -3.95 3.22
CA ARG A 22 -3.42 -3.62 4.53
C ARG A 22 -3.19 -2.13 4.68
N LEU A 23 -2.62 -1.47 3.68
CA LEU A 23 -2.39 -0.02 3.71
C LEU A 23 -3.71 0.76 3.80
N ALA A 24 -4.76 0.29 3.12
CA ALA A 24 -6.09 0.90 3.22
C ALA A 24 -6.65 0.79 4.65
N GLU A 25 -6.59 -0.39 5.28
CA GLU A 25 -7.02 -0.59 6.67
C GLU A 25 -6.29 0.33 7.66
N VAL A 26 -4.98 0.53 7.47
CA VAL A 26 -4.18 1.42 8.31
C VAL A 26 -4.61 2.88 8.12
N ARG A 27 -4.89 3.30 6.88
CA ARG A 27 -5.41 4.64 6.58
C ARG A 27 -6.78 4.89 7.18
N ASP A 28 -7.69 3.91 7.10
CA ASP A 28 -9.02 4.00 7.70
C ASP A 28 -8.92 4.18 9.22
N ARG A 29 -8.03 3.43 9.87
CA ARG A 29 -7.73 3.60 11.31
C ARG A 29 -7.18 4.99 11.63
N LYS A 30 -6.26 5.50 10.80
CA LYS A 30 -5.70 6.86 10.96
C LYS A 30 -6.81 7.91 10.90
N GLN A 31 -7.63 7.85 9.86
CA GLN A 31 -8.74 8.79 9.67
C GLN A 31 -9.74 8.75 10.84
N ALA A 32 -10.04 7.56 11.36
CA ALA A 32 -10.90 7.41 12.53
C ALA A 32 -10.29 8.05 13.79
N ALA A 33 -8.98 7.88 14.01
CA ALA A 33 -8.27 8.48 15.14
C ALA A 33 -8.18 10.01 15.03
N GLU A 34 -7.94 10.54 13.82
CA GLU A 34 -7.95 11.98 13.53
C GLU A 34 -9.34 12.59 13.77
N MET A 35 -10.40 11.91 13.33
CA MET A 35 -11.78 12.34 13.59
C MET A 35 -12.08 12.41 15.09
N LYS A 36 -11.64 11.40 15.85
CA LYS A 36 -11.77 11.38 17.31
C LYS A 36 -11.04 12.56 17.97
N LEU A 37 -9.84 12.89 17.52
CA LEU A 37 -9.11 14.07 18.01
C LEU A 37 -9.86 15.37 17.69
N ALA A 38 -10.37 15.52 16.47
CA ALA A 38 -11.17 16.68 16.06
C ALA A 38 -12.46 16.83 16.91
N MET A 39 -13.12 15.72 17.22
CA MET A 39 -14.30 15.72 18.11
C MET A 39 -13.95 16.17 19.54
N LEU A 40 -12.83 15.71 20.10
CA LEU A 40 -12.34 16.16 21.41
C LEU A 40 -12.02 17.66 21.40
N GLU A 41 -11.50 18.18 20.29
CA GLU A 41 -11.24 19.61 20.13
C GLU A 41 -12.53 20.44 20.12
N ALA A 42 -13.56 19.96 19.39
CA ALA A 42 -14.87 20.58 19.41
C ALA A 42 -15.54 20.52 20.79
N GLU A 43 -15.43 19.39 21.50
CA GLU A 43 -15.93 19.22 22.88
C GLU A 43 -15.32 20.27 23.83
N GLY A 44 -14.01 20.49 23.72
CA GLY A 44 -13.31 21.51 24.51
C GLY A 44 -13.79 22.94 24.25
N LEU A 45 -13.99 23.31 22.98
CA LEU A 45 -14.50 24.63 22.60
C LEU A 45 -15.93 24.86 23.11
N ALA A 46 -16.77 23.83 23.03
CA ALA A 46 -18.14 23.88 23.53
C ALA A 46 -18.18 24.07 25.06
N GLU A 47 -17.36 23.31 25.81
CA GLU A 47 -17.33 23.43 27.27
C GLU A 47 -16.76 24.78 27.73
N MET A 48 -15.76 25.32 27.02
CA MET A 48 -15.25 26.68 27.30
C MET A 48 -16.35 27.73 27.13
N SER A 49 -17.10 27.66 26.03
CA SER A 49 -18.21 28.56 25.75
C SER A 49 -19.33 28.46 26.81
N ARG A 50 -19.58 27.24 27.32
CA ARG A 50 -20.59 27.01 28.37
C ARG A 50 -20.14 27.55 29.74
N ALA A 51 -18.88 27.35 30.09
CA ALA A 51 -18.34 27.80 31.37
C ALA A 51 -18.29 29.33 31.50
N ASP A 52 -18.25 30.05 30.38
CA ASP A 52 -18.32 31.52 30.37
C ASP A 52 -19.75 32.03 30.64
N LEU A 53 -20.77 31.17 30.54
CA LEU A 53 -22.18 31.49 30.79
C LEU A 53 -22.67 31.11 32.20
N ASP A 54 -21.94 30.25 32.92
CA ASP A 54 -22.29 29.81 34.28
C ASP A 54 -21.06 29.81 35.22
N PRO A 55 -20.95 30.80 36.13
CA PRO A 55 -19.87 30.88 37.11
C PRO A 55 -19.75 29.67 38.06
N MET A 56 -20.84 28.93 38.31
CA MET A 56 -20.83 27.75 39.17
C MET A 56 -20.20 26.53 38.49
N ALA A 57 -20.06 26.54 37.15
CA ALA A 57 -19.37 25.50 36.39
C ALA A 57 -17.83 25.52 36.58
N GLY A 58 -17.27 26.59 37.17
CA GLY A 58 -15.83 26.78 37.33
C GLY A 58 -15.12 25.68 38.13
N LEU A 59 -15.78 25.07 39.12
CA LEU A 59 -15.21 23.97 39.93
C LEU A 59 -14.99 22.68 39.12
N TYR A 60 -15.88 22.37 38.19
CA TYR A 60 -15.78 21.18 37.34
C TYR A 60 -14.90 21.41 36.10
N ARG A 61 -14.72 22.68 35.69
CA ARG A 61 -13.92 23.10 34.53
C ARG A 61 -12.48 22.61 34.60
N VAL A 62 -11.82 22.71 35.77
CA VAL A 62 -10.42 22.32 35.91
C VAL A 62 -10.23 20.82 35.69
N ALA A 63 -11.06 20.00 36.34
CA ALA A 63 -11.01 18.55 36.20
C ALA A 63 -11.38 18.10 34.77
N PHE A 64 -12.40 18.70 34.17
CA PHE A 64 -12.78 18.42 32.79
C PHE A 64 -11.65 18.74 31.81
N MET A 65 -11.04 19.92 31.91
CA MET A 65 -9.96 20.33 31.00
C MET A 65 -8.70 19.45 31.16
N ALA A 66 -8.40 19.01 32.38
CA ALA A 66 -7.33 18.04 32.63
C ALA A 66 -7.64 16.70 31.93
N ALA A 67 -8.83 16.13 32.14
CA ALA A 67 -9.24 14.89 31.50
C ALA A 67 -9.32 15.00 29.97
N LEU A 68 -9.75 16.15 29.44
CA LEU A 68 -9.78 16.41 28.01
C LEU A 68 -8.37 16.46 27.41
N ARG A 69 -7.44 17.16 28.06
CA ARG A 69 -6.03 17.19 27.65
C ARG A 69 -5.47 15.77 27.59
N ASP A 70 -5.67 14.97 28.63
CA ASP A 70 -5.12 13.62 28.69
C ASP A 70 -5.73 12.72 27.57
N ARG A 71 -7.04 12.82 27.31
CA ARG A 71 -7.69 12.14 26.17
C ARG A 71 -7.13 12.58 24.82
N LYS A 72 -6.85 13.87 24.64
CA LYS A 72 -6.23 14.40 23.41
C LYS A 72 -4.81 13.88 23.22
N GLU A 73 -4.01 13.84 24.29
CA GLU A 73 -2.65 13.30 24.22
C GLU A 73 -2.65 11.81 23.89
N MET A 74 -3.58 11.04 24.46
CA MET A 74 -3.77 9.63 24.08
C MET A 74 -4.12 9.48 22.59
N ALA A 75 -5.04 10.31 22.07
CA ALA A 75 -5.40 10.28 20.65
C ALA A 75 -4.23 10.69 19.74
N ARG A 76 -3.41 11.68 20.13
CA ARG A 76 -2.20 12.07 19.41
C ARG A 76 -1.16 10.95 19.38
N ALA A 77 -0.96 10.27 20.51
CA ALA A 77 -0.04 9.13 20.59
C ALA A 77 -0.53 7.94 19.73
N GLU A 78 -1.83 7.68 19.72
CA GLU A 78 -2.48 6.69 18.85
C GLU A 78 -2.23 7.02 17.37
N ILE A 79 -2.46 8.26 16.95
CA ILE A 79 -2.19 8.73 15.58
C ILE A 79 -0.70 8.54 15.23
N ALA A 80 0.22 8.99 16.09
CA ALA A 80 1.65 8.85 15.84
C ALA A 80 2.10 7.38 15.66
N GLY A 81 1.51 6.47 16.45
CA GLY A 81 1.74 5.03 16.29
C GLY A 81 1.22 4.50 14.94
N ILE A 82 0.02 4.93 14.54
CA ILE A 82 -0.57 4.56 13.24
C ILE A 82 0.24 5.15 12.08
N GLU A 83 0.81 6.35 12.21
CA GLU A 83 1.66 6.94 11.16
C GLU A 83 2.93 6.15 10.91
N LEU A 84 3.56 5.65 11.97
CA LEU A 84 4.71 4.76 11.85
C LEU A 84 4.30 3.42 11.18
N GLU A 85 3.15 2.88 11.56
CA GLU A 85 2.57 1.68 10.93
C GLU A 85 2.28 1.92 9.43
N GLU A 86 1.71 3.07 9.09
CA GLU A 86 1.40 3.46 7.71
C GLU A 86 2.68 3.56 6.88
N GLN A 87 3.73 4.16 7.43
CA GLN A 87 5.02 4.24 6.76
C GLN A 87 5.59 2.84 6.48
N GLY A 88 5.60 1.95 7.48
CA GLY A 88 6.03 0.57 7.28
C GLY A 88 5.20 -0.20 6.24
N ALA A 89 3.88 0.01 6.21
CA ALA A 89 3.01 -0.58 5.20
C ALA A 89 3.28 -0.05 3.78
N ARG A 90 3.59 1.25 3.64
CA ARG A 90 4.00 1.86 2.37
C ARG A 90 5.33 1.30 1.88
N ASP A 91 6.31 1.16 2.78
CA ASP A 91 7.63 0.63 2.45
C ASP A 91 7.54 -0.84 2.01
N ALA A 92 6.74 -1.65 2.71
CA ALA A 92 6.47 -3.04 2.33
C ALA A 92 5.78 -3.14 0.95
N LEU A 93 4.78 -2.29 0.69
CA LEU A 93 4.10 -2.24 -0.60
C LEU A 93 5.05 -1.82 -1.73
N ALA A 94 5.92 -0.84 -1.49
CA ALA A 94 6.93 -0.42 -2.45
C ALA A 94 7.89 -1.57 -2.81
N ALA A 95 8.39 -2.28 -1.80
CA ALA A 95 9.26 -3.44 -2.00
C ALA A 95 8.56 -4.56 -2.80
N ALA A 96 7.28 -4.83 -2.53
CA ALA A 96 6.51 -5.83 -3.27
C ALA A 96 6.32 -5.45 -4.75
N PHE A 97 6.07 -4.17 -5.04
CA PHE A 97 6.03 -3.68 -6.43
C PHE A 97 7.35 -3.82 -7.16
N GLU A 98 8.47 -3.53 -6.49
CA GLU A 98 9.80 -3.75 -7.06
C GLU A 98 10.04 -5.22 -7.38
N GLU A 99 9.65 -6.13 -6.49
CA GLU A 99 9.80 -7.57 -6.69
C GLU A 99 8.91 -8.09 -7.83
N GLN A 100 7.65 -7.66 -7.89
CA GLN A 100 6.75 -7.98 -8.99
C GLN A 100 7.36 -7.59 -10.34
N LYS A 101 7.91 -6.38 -10.42
CA LYS A 101 8.54 -5.86 -11.64
C LYS A 101 9.76 -6.69 -12.06
N LYS A 102 10.56 -7.22 -11.12
CA LYS A 102 11.67 -8.12 -11.45
C LYS A 102 11.14 -9.39 -12.12
N TYR A 103 10.07 -9.99 -11.60
CA TYR A 103 9.47 -11.17 -12.21
C TYR A 103 8.92 -10.89 -13.62
N GLU A 104 8.28 -9.75 -13.81
CA GLU A 104 7.78 -9.30 -15.13
C GLU A 104 8.93 -9.13 -16.14
N GLN A 105 10.05 -8.52 -15.71
CA GLN A 105 11.24 -8.36 -16.55
C GLN A 105 11.86 -9.69 -16.94
N VAL A 106 12.01 -10.62 -15.99
CA VAL A 106 12.55 -11.96 -16.26
C VAL A 106 11.63 -12.72 -17.23
N ALA A 107 10.30 -12.66 -17.03
CA ALA A 107 9.35 -13.29 -17.93
C ALA A 107 9.41 -12.73 -19.35
N GLU A 108 9.56 -11.40 -19.49
CA GLU A 108 9.69 -10.77 -20.81
C GLU A 108 11.01 -11.15 -21.49
N GLN A 109 12.12 -11.18 -20.75
CA GLN A 109 13.41 -11.64 -21.28
C GLN A 109 13.32 -13.08 -21.80
N GLN A 110 12.66 -13.98 -21.08
CA GLN A 110 12.43 -15.36 -21.52
C GLN A 110 11.61 -15.40 -22.81
N ARG A 111 10.50 -14.66 -22.87
CA ARG A 111 9.66 -14.57 -24.08
C ARG A 111 10.44 -14.09 -25.29
N LEU A 112 11.30 -13.08 -25.12
CA LEU A 112 12.15 -12.57 -26.20
C LEU A 112 13.20 -13.59 -26.66
N LEU A 113 13.77 -14.37 -25.74
CA LEU A 113 14.71 -15.45 -26.10
C LEU A 113 14.02 -16.58 -26.87
N GLU A 114 12.82 -16.99 -26.44
CA GLU A 114 12.01 -17.99 -27.13
C GLU A 114 11.65 -17.55 -28.55
N LEU A 115 11.24 -16.29 -28.73
CA LEU A 115 10.96 -15.71 -30.05
C LEU A 115 12.20 -15.70 -30.96
N LYS A 116 13.36 -15.34 -30.43
CA LYS A 116 14.62 -15.36 -31.19
C LYS A 116 15.01 -16.76 -31.63
N GLU A 117 14.86 -17.75 -30.76
CA GLU A 117 15.15 -19.14 -31.09
C GLU A 117 14.17 -19.71 -32.11
N LEU A 118 12.88 -19.37 -32.01
CA LEU A 118 11.90 -19.75 -33.02
C LEU A 118 12.26 -19.15 -34.40
N ALA A 119 12.53 -17.84 -34.45
CA ALA A 119 12.91 -17.16 -35.70
C ALA A 119 14.19 -17.74 -36.31
N ARG A 120 15.17 -18.11 -35.46
CA ARG A 120 16.40 -18.78 -35.90
C ARG A 120 16.11 -20.14 -36.53
N ARG A 121 15.25 -20.96 -35.92
CA ARG A 121 14.85 -22.27 -36.43
C ARG A 121 14.09 -22.16 -37.75
N GLU A 122 13.17 -21.21 -37.84
CA GLU A 122 12.41 -20.94 -39.07
C GLU A 122 13.31 -20.49 -40.22
N THR A 123 14.26 -19.58 -39.94
CA THR A 123 15.23 -19.13 -40.94
C THR A 123 16.09 -20.29 -41.44
N ALA A 124 16.63 -21.12 -40.54
CA ALA A 124 17.41 -22.29 -40.93
C ALA A 124 16.60 -23.28 -41.79
N ALA A 125 15.33 -23.51 -41.47
CA ALA A 125 14.45 -24.36 -42.26
C ALA A 125 14.18 -23.79 -43.66
N MET A 126 13.99 -22.46 -43.78
CA MET A 126 13.81 -21.78 -45.06
C MET A 126 15.08 -21.82 -45.93
N ASP A 127 16.25 -21.64 -45.32
CA ASP A 127 17.55 -21.75 -46.00
C ASP A 127 17.76 -23.16 -46.55
N GLU A 128 17.47 -24.21 -45.77
CA GLU A 128 17.53 -25.60 -46.24
C GLU A 128 16.61 -25.87 -47.44
N LEU A 129 15.39 -25.34 -47.41
CA LEU A 129 14.45 -25.46 -48.53
C LEU A 129 14.96 -24.73 -49.79
N GLY A 130 15.55 -23.55 -49.62
CA GLY A 130 16.18 -22.79 -50.69
C GLY A 130 17.33 -23.55 -51.35
N LEU A 131 18.23 -24.12 -50.55
CA LEU A 131 19.35 -24.95 -51.02
C LEU A 131 18.86 -26.19 -51.77
N ARG A 132 17.84 -26.89 -51.25
CA ARG A 132 17.25 -28.06 -51.94
C ARG A 132 16.62 -27.71 -53.28
N LYS A 133 16.03 -26.52 -53.40
CA LYS A 133 15.43 -26.05 -54.66
C LYS A 133 16.48 -25.61 -55.68
N ALA A 134 17.57 -24.98 -55.23
CA ALA A 134 18.68 -24.55 -56.10
C ALA A 134 19.54 -25.72 -56.61
N ALA A 135 19.54 -26.85 -55.90
CA ALA A 135 20.25 -28.06 -56.29
C ALA A 135 19.48 -28.95 -57.29
N ARG A 136 18.26 -28.57 -57.70
CA ARG A 136 17.48 -29.21 -58.76
C ARG A 136 17.54 -28.40 -60.04
#